data_AF-A0A920U615-F1
#
_entry.id   AF-A0A920U615-F1
#
_cell.length_a   1.000
_cell.length_b   1.000
_cell.length_c   1.000
_cell.angle_alpha   90.00
_cell.angle_beta   90.00
_cell.angle_gamma   90.00
#
_symmetry.space_group_name_H-M   'P 1'
#
loop_
_entity.id
_entity.type
_entity.pdbx_description
1 polymer ?
#
loop_
_entity_poly.entity_id
_entity_poly.type
_entity_poly.pdbx_seq_one_letter_code
_entity_poly.pdbx_strand_id
1 'polypeptide(L)'
;MGASKYKKDILMEADWTSRAAPGSTGVGYDDSTWGLMETFFSDAPVLNPDGTPGIRLIIDRGQGGPFTGGGTVLNNPDGIRVGFEDCPGGDCSNYGKFMDYRDAHFAPERIGLFRYLVISMATSGGGAGGEARFPYGPTVPWSDIPNPNCPECGGDNLLMGVVGSGWNNSINFANVTVHELGHNIGLSHGGTWRNWNHDNWKPNFHSIMNYRYDNGVPPGCDLTGPGEANYSSNINGRGPDQFSSGILAPLNQNFVDENLGICDRSPSDLSGDGQITAGPMQLPACCWGRPTSTTVHEDHDQWGHIVLDFAACWANNQVLVRWSREWTC
;
A
#
# COMPACT_ATOMS: atom_id res chain seq x y z
N MET A 1 -3.10 9.49 -22.54
CA MET A 1 -3.78 8.75 -21.46
C MET A 1 -4.90 9.54 -20.75
N GLY A 2 -5.31 10.73 -21.23
CA GLY A 2 -6.49 11.41 -20.67
C GLY A 2 -6.30 12.14 -19.33
N ALA A 3 -5.05 12.29 -18.87
CA ALA A 3 -4.68 13.07 -17.68
C ALA A 3 -5.19 14.53 -17.77
N SER A 4 -5.54 15.13 -16.63
CA SER A 4 -6.03 16.51 -16.55
C SER A 4 -5.34 17.26 -15.42
N LYS A 5 -4.88 18.49 -15.66
CA LYS A 5 -4.30 19.33 -14.60
C LYS A 5 -5.30 19.71 -13.49
N TYR A 6 -6.59 19.48 -13.72
CA TYR A 6 -7.66 19.76 -12.75
C TYR A 6 -8.16 18.52 -12.02
N LYS A 7 -7.60 17.35 -12.28
CA LYS A 7 -7.93 16.09 -11.61
C LYS A 7 -6.65 15.42 -11.13
N LYS A 8 -6.66 14.93 -9.90
CA LYS A 8 -5.57 14.11 -9.36
C LYS A 8 -5.58 12.78 -10.09
N ASP A 9 -4.47 12.47 -10.73
CA ASP A 9 -4.20 11.21 -11.37
C ASP A 9 -3.17 10.44 -10.51
N ILE A 10 -3.10 9.12 -10.66
CA ILE A 10 -1.95 8.30 -10.31
C ILE A 10 -1.66 7.46 -11.55
N LEU A 11 -0.42 7.48 -12.02
CA LEU A 11 -0.02 6.69 -13.19
C LEU A 11 0.74 5.47 -12.70
N MET A 12 0.41 4.29 -13.22
CA MET A 12 1.09 3.05 -12.91
C MET A 12 1.41 2.30 -14.21
N GLU A 13 2.60 1.73 -14.28
CA GLU A 13 2.98 0.74 -15.28
C GLU A 13 3.09 -0.61 -14.58
N ALA A 14 2.47 -1.64 -15.12
CA ALA A 14 2.46 -2.98 -14.54
C ALA A 14 3.06 -4.00 -15.51
N ASP A 15 4.12 -4.66 -15.05
CA ASP A 15 4.82 -5.74 -15.75
C ASP A 15 4.91 -6.98 -14.87
N TRP A 16 5.14 -8.14 -15.46
CA TRP A 16 5.10 -9.40 -14.73
C TRP A 16 6.05 -10.45 -15.29
N THR A 17 6.50 -11.34 -14.42
CA THR A 17 7.18 -12.57 -14.86
C THR A 17 6.17 -13.51 -15.54
N SER A 18 6.63 -14.38 -16.43
CA SER A 18 5.79 -15.25 -17.27
C SER A 18 4.75 -16.08 -16.50
N ARG A 19 5.10 -16.56 -15.31
CA ARG A 19 4.22 -17.36 -14.44
C ARG A 19 3.27 -16.54 -13.60
N ALA A 20 3.58 -15.27 -13.39
CA ALA A 20 2.80 -14.37 -12.54
C ALA A 20 1.75 -13.58 -13.33
N ALA A 21 1.69 -13.72 -14.66
CA ALA A 21 0.75 -12.95 -15.48
C ALA A 21 -0.71 -13.18 -15.03
N PRO A 22 -1.59 -12.16 -15.13
CA PRO A 22 -3.00 -12.28 -14.75
C PRO A 22 -3.67 -13.49 -15.44
N GLY A 23 -4.37 -14.33 -14.68
CA GLY A 23 -5.05 -15.52 -15.21
C GLY A 23 -4.14 -16.70 -15.60
N SER A 24 -2.84 -16.62 -15.31
CA SER A 24 -1.91 -17.75 -15.54
C SER A 24 -2.24 -18.95 -14.65
N THR A 25 -1.86 -20.14 -15.11
CA THR A 25 -2.08 -21.38 -14.33
C THR A 25 -1.35 -21.32 -13.00
N GLY A 26 -2.08 -21.50 -11.89
CA GLY A 26 -1.53 -21.45 -10.54
C GLY A 26 -1.43 -20.05 -9.94
N VAL A 27 -1.89 -19.02 -10.67
CA VAL A 27 -2.15 -17.67 -10.18
C VAL A 27 -3.65 -17.56 -9.92
N GLY A 28 -4.05 -17.05 -8.75
CA GLY A 28 -5.47 -16.99 -8.40
C GLY A 28 -6.11 -15.61 -8.63
N TYR A 29 -5.37 -14.63 -9.15
CA TYR A 29 -5.89 -13.34 -9.58
C TYR A 29 -5.97 -13.24 -11.11
N ASP A 30 -6.83 -12.35 -11.59
CA ASP A 30 -7.04 -12.05 -13.01
C ASP A 30 -7.19 -10.54 -13.24
N ASP A 31 -7.58 -10.18 -14.47
CA ASP A 31 -7.74 -8.79 -14.88
C ASP A 31 -8.82 -8.00 -14.11
N SER A 32 -9.67 -8.65 -13.30
CA SER A 32 -10.63 -7.93 -12.45
C SER A 32 -9.94 -7.08 -11.37
N THR A 33 -8.70 -7.43 -10.98
CA THR A 33 -7.97 -6.71 -9.95
C THR A 33 -7.72 -5.24 -10.30
N TRP A 34 -7.55 -4.93 -11.58
CA TRP A 34 -7.29 -3.57 -12.05
C TRP A 34 -8.47 -2.65 -11.73
N GLY A 35 -9.69 -3.12 -12.02
CA GLY A 35 -10.92 -2.39 -11.74
C GLY A 35 -11.19 -2.19 -10.25
N LEU A 36 -10.78 -3.14 -9.40
CA LEU A 36 -10.89 -2.98 -7.94
C LEU A 36 -10.01 -1.84 -7.43
N MET A 37 -8.77 -1.76 -7.91
CA MET A 37 -7.85 -0.67 -7.54
C MET A 37 -8.30 0.68 -8.11
N GLU A 38 -8.75 0.71 -9.37
CA GLU A 38 -9.29 1.92 -9.99
C GLU A 38 -10.52 2.43 -9.23
N THR A 39 -11.42 1.54 -8.83
CA THR A 39 -12.62 1.88 -8.06
C THR A 39 -12.26 2.49 -6.71
N PHE A 40 -11.35 1.86 -5.96
CA PHE A 40 -10.88 2.37 -4.66
C PHE A 40 -10.44 3.83 -4.73
N PHE A 41 -9.58 4.17 -5.70
CA PHE A 41 -9.12 5.55 -5.84
C PHE A 41 -10.23 6.47 -6.38
N SER A 42 -11.09 5.99 -7.28
CA SER A 42 -12.19 6.81 -7.81
C SER A 42 -13.24 7.17 -6.77
N ASP A 43 -13.41 6.32 -5.74
CA ASP A 43 -14.32 6.54 -4.61
C ASP A 43 -13.65 7.30 -3.45
N ALA A 44 -12.35 7.62 -3.57
CA ALA A 44 -11.62 8.33 -2.54
C ALA A 44 -12.30 9.67 -2.17
N PRO A 45 -12.36 10.04 -0.87
CA PRO A 45 -12.96 11.27 -0.38
C PRO A 45 -12.07 12.50 -0.65
N VAL A 46 -11.55 12.61 -1.87
CA VAL A 46 -10.60 13.65 -2.29
C VAL A 46 -11.27 14.52 -3.34
N LEU A 47 -11.36 15.82 -3.08
CA LEU A 47 -11.92 16.78 -4.04
C LEU A 47 -10.85 17.32 -5.00
N ASN A 48 -11.24 17.48 -6.26
CA ASN A 48 -10.41 18.03 -7.32
C ASN A 48 -10.79 19.48 -7.67
N PRO A 49 -9.86 20.27 -8.25
CA PRO A 49 -10.16 21.61 -8.76
C PRO A 49 -11.30 21.69 -9.78
N ASP A 50 -11.56 20.63 -10.55
CA ASP A 50 -12.71 20.56 -11.47
C ASP A 50 -14.06 20.26 -10.77
N GLY A 51 -14.06 20.11 -9.43
CA GLY A 51 -15.23 19.80 -8.63
C GLY A 51 -15.60 18.31 -8.61
N THR A 52 -14.88 17.44 -9.33
CA THR A 52 -15.12 16.00 -9.28
C THR A 52 -14.47 15.36 -8.05
N PRO A 53 -15.07 14.33 -7.45
CA PRO A 53 -14.43 13.55 -6.40
C PRO A 53 -13.42 12.54 -6.96
N GLY A 54 -12.70 11.89 -6.06
CA GLY A 54 -11.83 10.76 -6.33
C GLY A 54 -10.46 11.12 -6.90
N ILE A 55 -9.60 10.12 -6.95
CA ILE A 55 -8.33 10.13 -7.67
C ILE A 55 -8.48 9.13 -8.82
N ARG A 56 -7.98 9.48 -10.00
CA ARG A 56 -8.01 8.54 -11.13
C ARG A 56 -6.69 7.76 -11.16
N LEU A 57 -6.75 6.48 -10.82
CA LEU A 57 -5.66 5.56 -11.10
C LEU A 57 -5.69 5.15 -12.57
N ILE A 58 -4.57 5.28 -13.26
CA ILE A 58 -4.40 4.90 -14.67
C ILE A 58 -3.30 3.85 -14.72
N ILE A 59 -3.66 2.62 -15.07
CA ILE A 59 -2.75 1.48 -15.11
C ILE A 59 -2.44 1.13 -16.57
N ASP A 60 -1.23 1.42 -17.02
CA ASP A 60 -0.68 0.89 -18.27
C ASP A 60 -0.20 -0.55 -18.02
N ARG A 61 -0.89 -1.50 -18.65
CA ARG A 61 -0.58 -2.94 -18.58
C ARG A 61 -0.54 -3.54 -19.98
N GLY A 62 -0.24 -2.72 -20.98
CA GLY A 62 -0.14 -3.15 -22.37
C GLY A 62 -1.50 -3.49 -23.01
N GLN A 63 -2.61 -2.94 -22.50
CA GLN A 63 -3.95 -3.23 -23.00
C GLN A 63 -4.26 -2.61 -24.38
N GLY A 64 -3.28 -1.93 -25.01
CA GLY A 64 -3.36 -1.37 -26.34
C GLY A 64 -3.81 0.10 -26.38
N GLY A 65 -3.94 0.63 -27.60
CA GLY A 65 -4.22 2.05 -27.79
C GLY A 65 -3.07 2.93 -27.25
N PRO A 66 -3.32 3.88 -26.33
CA PRO A 66 -2.26 4.69 -25.71
C PRO A 66 -1.50 3.97 -24.59
N PHE A 67 -1.86 2.73 -24.24
CA PHE A 67 -1.25 1.96 -23.15
C PHE A 67 -0.45 0.78 -23.72
N THR A 68 0.81 1.05 -24.01
CA THR A 68 1.74 0.09 -24.64
C THR A 68 3.08 0.05 -23.92
N GLY A 69 3.21 0.73 -22.77
CA GLY A 69 4.45 0.73 -21.98
C GLY A 69 4.52 -0.47 -21.04
N GLY A 70 3.40 -0.83 -20.40
CA GLY A 70 3.32 -1.98 -19.52
C GLY A 70 2.91 -3.27 -20.23
N GLY A 71 2.68 -4.31 -19.45
CA GLY A 71 2.32 -5.64 -19.93
C GLY A 71 3.50 -6.44 -20.47
N THR A 72 4.73 -5.99 -20.21
CA THR A 72 5.94 -6.71 -20.57
C THR A 72 6.04 -7.99 -19.75
N VAL A 73 6.25 -9.10 -20.46
CA VAL A 73 6.61 -10.36 -19.81
C VAL A 73 8.12 -10.35 -19.53
N LEU A 74 8.47 -10.15 -18.28
CA LEU A 74 9.84 -10.03 -17.81
C LEU A 74 10.56 -11.37 -17.89
N ASN A 75 11.83 -11.33 -18.32
CA ASN A 75 12.66 -12.52 -18.42
C ASN A 75 13.07 -13.01 -17.03
N ASN A 76 12.28 -13.94 -16.49
CA ASN A 76 12.56 -14.72 -15.29
C ASN A 76 11.94 -16.10 -15.53
N PRO A 77 12.66 -17.05 -16.15
CA PRO A 77 12.06 -18.24 -16.75
C PRO A 77 11.24 -19.09 -15.76
N ASP A 78 11.60 -19.08 -14.48
CA ASP A 78 10.84 -19.77 -13.44
C ASP A 78 9.97 -18.83 -12.59
N GLY A 79 10.09 -17.52 -12.77
CA GLY A 79 9.26 -16.47 -12.17
C GLY A 79 9.23 -16.46 -10.65
N ILE A 80 10.14 -17.17 -9.98
CA ILE A 80 9.92 -17.61 -8.58
C ILE A 80 10.09 -16.46 -7.60
N ARG A 81 11.21 -15.73 -7.62
CA ARG A 81 11.51 -14.70 -6.62
C ARG A 81 12.03 -13.43 -7.28
N VAL A 82 11.51 -12.29 -6.83
CA VAL A 82 12.05 -10.97 -7.15
C VAL A 82 12.22 -10.20 -5.84
N GLY A 83 13.21 -9.31 -5.77
CA GLY A 83 13.40 -8.43 -4.62
C GLY A 83 14.23 -7.21 -4.97
N PHE A 84 14.17 -6.20 -4.11
CA PHE A 84 14.96 -4.97 -4.26
C PHE A 84 16.45 -5.17 -3.95
N GLU A 85 16.78 -6.16 -3.13
CA GLU A 85 18.15 -6.44 -2.70
C GLU A 85 18.79 -7.60 -3.48
N ASP A 86 20.06 -7.87 -3.18
CA ASP A 86 20.70 -9.14 -3.54
C ASP A 86 19.93 -10.32 -2.93
N CYS A 87 20.01 -11.47 -3.60
CA CYS A 87 19.39 -12.70 -3.11
C CYS A 87 19.84 -12.98 -1.67
N PRO A 88 18.92 -13.11 -0.69
CA PRO A 88 19.27 -13.21 0.74
C PRO A 88 19.86 -14.58 1.14
N GLY A 89 20.22 -15.42 0.17
CA GLY A 89 20.68 -16.80 0.35
C GLY A 89 19.64 -17.85 -0.06
N GLY A 90 20.06 -19.12 0.02
CA GLY A 90 19.31 -20.26 -0.51
C GLY A 90 19.53 -20.45 -2.00
N ASP A 91 18.53 -21.01 -2.70
CA ASP A 91 18.56 -21.11 -4.16
C ASP A 91 18.26 -19.75 -4.80
N CYS A 92 19.25 -19.20 -5.49
CA CYS A 92 19.19 -17.92 -6.19
C CYS A 92 19.16 -18.10 -7.72
N SER A 93 19.07 -19.32 -8.24
CA SER A 93 19.06 -19.60 -9.68
C SER A 93 17.91 -18.90 -10.42
N ASN A 94 16.83 -18.60 -9.71
CA ASN A 94 15.60 -17.98 -10.21
C ASN A 94 15.23 -16.68 -9.49
N TYR A 95 16.24 -16.00 -8.94
CA TYR A 95 16.08 -14.72 -8.28
C TYR A 95 16.35 -13.57 -9.26
N GLY A 96 15.38 -12.68 -9.44
CA GLY A 96 15.54 -11.43 -10.19
C GLY A 96 15.70 -10.25 -9.25
N LYS A 97 16.57 -9.30 -9.59
CA LYS A 97 16.59 -8.00 -8.90
C LYS A 97 15.56 -7.09 -9.54
N PHE A 98 14.76 -6.43 -8.72
CA PHE A 98 13.74 -5.49 -9.17
C PHE A 98 14.34 -4.42 -10.10
N MET A 99 15.48 -3.86 -9.69
CA MET A 99 16.12 -2.75 -10.39
C MET A 99 16.59 -3.12 -11.80
N ASP A 100 17.01 -4.38 -12.02
CA ASP A 100 17.39 -4.86 -13.35
C ASP A 100 16.19 -4.84 -14.31
N TYR A 101 14.98 -5.16 -13.82
CA TYR A 101 13.76 -5.06 -14.63
C TYR A 101 13.35 -3.62 -14.88
N ARG A 102 13.43 -2.75 -13.87
CA ARG A 102 13.13 -1.34 -14.04
C ARG A 102 14.03 -0.72 -15.10
N ASP A 103 15.33 -0.90 -14.97
CA ASP A 103 16.29 -0.26 -15.86
C ASP A 103 16.23 -0.79 -17.30
N ALA A 104 15.73 -2.02 -17.50
CA ALA A 104 15.57 -2.64 -18.81
C ALA A 104 14.21 -2.36 -19.49
N HIS A 105 13.15 -2.15 -18.71
CA HIS A 105 11.77 -2.15 -19.22
C HIS A 105 10.97 -0.88 -18.91
N PHE A 106 11.34 -0.13 -17.88
CA PHE A 106 10.67 1.11 -17.51
C PHE A 106 11.28 2.30 -18.24
N ALA A 107 10.50 2.94 -19.09
CA ALA A 107 11.01 4.00 -19.95
C ALA A 107 11.47 5.24 -19.15
N PRO A 108 12.63 5.85 -19.44
CA PRO A 108 13.17 6.97 -18.67
C PRO A 108 12.22 8.17 -18.53
N GLU A 109 11.39 8.44 -19.54
CA GLU A 109 10.38 9.50 -19.54
C GLU A 109 9.22 9.26 -18.56
N ARG A 110 9.10 8.05 -18.01
CA ARG A 110 8.07 7.67 -17.02
C ARG A 110 8.57 7.82 -15.58
N ILE A 111 9.87 7.95 -15.36
CA ILE A 111 10.47 8.13 -14.03
C ILE A 111 9.94 9.41 -13.39
N GLY A 112 9.47 9.32 -12.14
CA GLY A 112 8.87 10.44 -11.40
C GLY A 112 7.44 10.78 -11.82
N LEU A 113 6.89 10.09 -12.82
CA LEU A 113 5.51 10.23 -13.28
C LEU A 113 4.67 8.99 -12.99
N PHE A 114 5.22 7.82 -13.32
CA PHE A 114 4.59 6.53 -13.12
C PHE A 114 5.16 5.81 -11.92
N ARG A 115 4.31 5.03 -11.29
CA ARG A 115 4.68 3.98 -10.36
C ARG A 115 4.90 2.68 -11.13
N TYR A 116 6.03 2.01 -10.91
CA TYR A 116 6.39 0.78 -11.60
C TYR A 116 6.08 -0.43 -10.72
N LEU A 117 5.08 -1.20 -11.14
CA LEU A 117 4.64 -2.44 -10.50
C LEU A 117 5.25 -3.64 -11.23
N VAL A 118 6.08 -4.41 -10.52
CA VAL A 118 6.57 -5.71 -10.99
C VAL A 118 5.86 -6.82 -10.23
N ILE A 119 5.31 -7.79 -10.97
CA ILE A 119 4.61 -8.94 -10.40
C ILE A 119 5.42 -10.21 -10.65
N SER A 120 5.76 -10.91 -9.58
CA SER A 120 6.48 -12.17 -9.58
C SER A 120 5.68 -13.23 -8.83
N MET A 121 6.10 -14.50 -8.93
CA MET A 121 5.51 -15.53 -8.07
C MET A 121 5.80 -15.23 -6.60
N ALA A 122 6.96 -14.71 -6.22
CA ALA A 122 7.23 -14.40 -4.83
C ALA A 122 8.10 -13.15 -4.66
N THR A 123 7.93 -12.50 -3.51
CA THR A 123 8.87 -11.48 -3.04
C THR A 123 10.19 -12.12 -2.62
N SER A 124 11.14 -11.31 -2.17
CA SER A 124 12.45 -11.77 -1.72
C SER A 124 12.35 -12.84 -0.63
N GLY A 125 11.34 -12.78 0.24
CA GLY A 125 11.06 -13.76 1.30
C GLY A 125 10.54 -15.12 0.81
N GLY A 126 10.23 -15.29 -0.48
CA GLY A 126 9.76 -16.55 -1.06
C GLY A 126 8.27 -16.85 -0.86
N GLY A 127 7.49 -15.86 -0.41
CA GLY A 127 6.03 -15.96 -0.27
C GLY A 127 5.27 -14.93 -1.09
N ALA A 128 3.93 -15.00 -1.01
CA ALA A 128 3.05 -13.93 -1.47
C ALA A 128 3.13 -12.70 -0.56
N GLY A 129 2.83 -11.53 -1.10
CA GLY A 129 2.85 -10.25 -0.39
C GLY A 129 3.26 -9.11 -1.31
N GLY A 130 3.42 -7.93 -0.72
CA GLY A 130 3.90 -6.73 -1.39
C GLY A 130 5.17 -6.22 -0.76
N GLU A 131 5.93 -5.43 -1.52
CA GLU A 131 6.99 -4.59 -1.00
C GLU A 131 7.02 -3.29 -1.79
N ALA A 132 6.83 -2.18 -1.10
CA ALA A 132 7.10 -0.83 -1.58
C ALA A 132 7.92 -0.08 -0.53
N ARG A 133 8.81 0.79 -1.00
CA ARG A 133 9.65 1.60 -0.13
C ARG A 133 9.35 3.07 -0.34
N PHE A 134 9.38 3.84 0.75
CA PHE A 134 9.15 5.27 0.71
C PHE A 134 10.16 6.01 -0.17
N PRO A 135 9.76 7.10 -0.82
CA PRO A 135 10.69 7.98 -1.54
C PRO A 135 11.65 8.75 -0.64
N TYR A 136 11.29 8.92 0.65
CA TYR A 136 11.97 9.80 1.58
C TYR A 136 12.17 9.08 2.92
N GLY A 137 13.16 9.50 3.72
CA GLY A 137 13.26 9.12 5.14
C GLY A 137 14.68 8.89 5.64
N PRO A 138 14.98 9.21 6.92
CA PRO A 138 16.20 8.73 7.56
C PRO A 138 16.13 7.21 7.74
N THR A 139 17.26 6.53 7.68
CA THR A 139 17.40 5.09 7.96
C THR A 139 16.77 4.72 9.31
N VAL A 140 15.57 4.15 9.30
CA VAL A 140 15.06 3.33 10.40
C VAL A 140 15.03 1.86 9.97
N PRO A 141 15.11 0.90 10.91
CA PRO A 141 15.48 -0.49 10.61
C PRO A 141 14.38 -1.33 9.93
N TRP A 142 13.33 -0.73 9.38
CA TRP A 142 12.23 -1.45 8.74
C TRP A 142 12.34 -1.40 7.22
N SER A 143 11.93 -2.48 6.56
CA SER A 143 12.01 -2.76 5.10
C SER A 143 11.48 -1.68 4.16
N ASP A 144 10.75 -0.70 4.68
CA ASP A 144 9.95 0.23 3.86
C ASP A 144 10.72 1.52 3.56
N ILE A 145 12.00 1.62 3.96
CA ILE A 145 12.88 2.74 3.64
C ILE A 145 13.89 2.31 2.56
N PRO A 146 14.26 3.20 1.62
CA PRO A 146 15.31 2.89 0.66
C PRO A 146 16.57 2.43 1.39
N ASN A 147 17.07 1.26 1.04
CA ASN A 147 18.38 0.82 1.48
C ASN A 147 19.40 1.92 1.11
N PRO A 148 20.29 2.37 2.02
CA PRO A 148 21.34 3.32 1.67
C PRO A 148 22.21 2.90 0.48
N ASN A 149 22.29 1.59 0.22
CA ASN A 149 23.01 1.02 -0.92
C ASN A 149 22.16 0.94 -2.21
N CYS A 150 20.87 1.26 -2.14
CA CYS A 150 19.95 1.38 -3.26
C CYS A 150 18.91 2.48 -2.98
N PRO A 151 19.31 3.76 -2.95
CA PRO A 151 18.39 4.87 -2.72
C PRO A 151 17.28 4.94 -3.79
N GLU A 152 17.56 4.48 -5.01
CA GLU A 152 16.62 4.38 -6.13
C GLU A 152 15.62 3.23 -6.01
N CYS A 153 15.77 2.33 -5.02
CA CYS A 153 14.84 1.24 -4.78
C CYS A 153 13.51 1.72 -4.18
N GLY A 154 13.47 2.89 -3.51
CA GLY A 154 12.20 3.44 -3.05
C GLY A 154 11.57 4.46 -3.98
N GLY A 155 10.49 5.04 -3.50
CA GLY A 155 9.70 6.03 -4.21
C GLY A 155 8.65 5.38 -5.07
N ASP A 156 8.95 5.17 -6.34
CA ASP A 156 7.94 4.86 -7.36
C ASP A 156 7.86 3.37 -7.70
N ASN A 157 8.51 2.51 -6.93
CA ASN A 157 8.62 1.08 -7.22
C ASN A 157 7.70 0.26 -6.30
N LEU A 158 7.01 -0.70 -6.89
CA LEU A 158 6.18 -1.69 -6.19
C LEU A 158 6.50 -3.10 -6.67
N LEU A 159 6.71 -4.01 -5.73
CA LEU A 159 6.86 -5.43 -6.00
C LEU A 159 5.66 -6.19 -5.44
N MET A 160 5.11 -7.12 -6.22
CA MET A 160 4.04 -8.02 -5.80
C MET A 160 4.44 -9.48 -6.02
N GLY A 161 4.32 -10.30 -4.99
CA GLY A 161 4.47 -11.75 -5.02
C GLY A 161 3.12 -12.47 -4.93
N VAL A 162 2.88 -13.48 -5.78
CA VAL A 162 1.57 -14.11 -5.96
C VAL A 162 1.51 -15.63 -5.72
N VAL A 163 2.54 -16.25 -5.13
CA VAL A 163 2.66 -17.71 -4.98
C VAL A 163 1.93 -18.25 -3.76
N GLY A 164 1.34 -19.44 -3.92
CA GLY A 164 1.35 -20.46 -2.88
C GLY A 164 0.43 -20.26 -1.69
N SER A 165 -0.45 -19.26 -1.70
CA SER A 165 -1.45 -19.10 -0.65
C SER A 165 -2.84 -19.09 -1.27
N GLY A 166 -3.80 -19.79 -0.63
CA GLY A 166 -5.24 -19.62 -0.91
C GLY A 166 -5.76 -18.18 -0.66
N TRP A 167 -4.84 -17.25 -0.41
CA TRP A 167 -5.00 -15.81 -0.31
C TRP A 167 -4.83 -15.10 -1.65
N ASN A 168 -4.28 -15.72 -2.69
CA ASN A 168 -4.01 -15.00 -3.93
C ASN A 168 -5.27 -14.98 -4.83
N ASN A 169 -6.24 -14.13 -4.53
CA ASN A 169 -7.34 -13.79 -5.44
C ASN A 169 -7.28 -12.30 -5.81
N SER A 170 -8.08 -11.89 -6.80
CA SER A 170 -8.09 -10.50 -7.29
C SER A 170 -8.38 -9.45 -6.20
N ILE A 171 -9.14 -9.79 -5.16
CA ILE A 171 -9.41 -8.88 -4.03
C ILE A 171 -8.16 -8.68 -3.19
N ASN A 172 -7.51 -9.77 -2.75
CA ASN A 172 -6.31 -9.66 -1.94
C ASN A 172 -5.14 -9.06 -2.72
N PHE A 173 -5.02 -9.39 -4.01
CA PHE A 173 -4.05 -8.74 -4.88
C PHE A 173 -4.26 -7.23 -4.88
N ALA A 174 -5.51 -6.77 -5.07
CA ALA A 174 -5.83 -5.35 -5.03
C ALA A 174 -5.54 -4.73 -3.66
N ASN A 175 -5.91 -5.38 -2.55
CA ASN A 175 -5.68 -4.87 -1.19
C ASN A 175 -4.20 -4.60 -0.94
N VAL A 176 -3.37 -5.60 -1.23
CA VAL A 176 -1.92 -5.50 -1.00
C VAL A 176 -1.32 -4.48 -1.97
N THR A 177 -1.72 -4.48 -3.24
CA THR A 177 -1.16 -3.51 -4.21
C THR A 177 -1.52 -2.07 -3.83
N VAL A 178 -2.74 -1.81 -3.34
CA VAL A 178 -3.13 -0.48 -2.87
C VAL A 178 -2.41 -0.13 -1.56
N HIS A 179 -2.19 -1.09 -0.66
CA HIS A 179 -1.34 -0.91 0.53
C HIS A 179 0.07 -0.47 0.13
N GLU A 180 0.73 -1.21 -0.76
CA GLU A 180 2.08 -0.87 -1.23
C GLU A 180 2.11 0.48 -1.97
N LEU A 181 1.08 0.77 -2.77
CA LEU A 181 0.93 2.07 -3.41
C LEU A 181 0.76 3.20 -2.39
N GLY A 182 0.14 2.92 -1.24
CA GLY A 182 0.09 3.79 -0.07
C GLY A 182 1.47 4.26 0.37
N HIS A 183 2.46 3.37 0.44
CA HIS A 183 3.85 3.73 0.74
C HIS A 183 4.45 4.66 -0.33
N ASN A 184 4.24 4.36 -1.62
CA ASN A 184 4.69 5.19 -2.75
C ASN A 184 4.06 6.60 -2.78
N ILE A 185 2.93 6.79 -2.08
CA ILE A 185 2.25 8.10 -1.95
C ILE A 185 2.32 8.66 -0.52
N GLY A 186 3.27 8.19 0.29
CA GLY A 186 3.64 8.81 1.56
C GLY A 186 2.84 8.38 2.80
N LEU A 187 2.15 7.24 2.74
CA LEU A 187 1.39 6.68 3.85
C LEU A 187 2.17 5.58 4.57
N SER A 188 2.24 5.62 5.91
CA SER A 188 2.88 4.60 6.74
C SER A 188 1.85 3.81 7.53
N HIS A 189 2.25 2.66 8.07
CA HIS A 189 1.31 1.72 8.69
C HIS A 189 0.53 2.28 9.88
N GLY A 190 1.10 3.26 10.56
CA GLY A 190 0.53 3.91 11.73
C GLY A 190 0.48 5.42 11.59
N GLY A 191 0.70 5.99 10.41
CA GLY A 191 0.83 7.43 10.22
C GLY A 191 0.94 7.89 8.77
N THR A 192 1.54 9.07 8.60
CA THR A 192 1.73 9.75 7.31
C THR A 192 3.13 10.35 7.25
N TRP A 193 3.67 10.57 6.07
CA TRP A 193 4.81 11.47 5.90
C TRP A 193 4.43 12.89 6.39
N ARG A 194 5.21 13.59 7.23
CA ARG A 194 6.57 13.35 7.77
C ARG A 194 6.63 12.69 9.16
N ASN A 195 5.49 12.30 9.71
CA ASN A 195 5.40 11.60 10.98
C ASN A 195 5.39 10.08 10.76
N TRP A 196 6.56 9.54 10.40
CA TRP A 196 6.76 8.13 10.10
C TRP A 196 6.48 7.26 11.32
N ASN A 197 5.24 6.80 11.44
CA ASN A 197 4.87 5.83 12.45
C ASN A 197 4.50 4.53 11.75
N HIS A 198 5.24 3.46 12.06
CA HIS A 198 4.96 2.09 11.59
C HIS A 198 4.29 1.23 12.66
N ASP A 199 3.77 1.86 13.72
CA ASP A 199 2.91 1.20 14.70
C ASP A 199 1.68 0.66 13.99
N ASN A 200 1.65 -0.66 13.86
CA ASN A 200 0.52 -1.40 13.35
C ASN A 200 -0.44 -1.77 14.50
N TRP A 201 -1.58 -2.31 14.13
CA TRP A 201 -2.59 -2.85 15.05
C TRP A 201 -3.32 -1.83 15.92
N LYS A 202 -3.23 -0.54 15.59
CA LYS A 202 -3.94 0.55 16.26
C LYS A 202 -5.46 0.41 16.06
N PRO A 203 -6.27 0.25 17.12
CA PRO A 203 -7.71 0.07 16.94
C PRO A 203 -8.40 1.29 16.32
N ASN A 204 -7.95 2.49 16.65
CA ASN A 204 -8.49 3.75 16.14
C ASN A 204 -7.85 4.23 14.84
N PHE A 205 -7.23 3.34 14.04
CA PHE A 205 -6.59 3.71 12.78
C PHE A 205 -7.16 2.91 11.62
N HIS A 206 -8.35 3.32 11.16
CA HIS A 206 -9.13 2.64 10.11
C HIS A 206 -8.51 2.86 8.73
N SER A 207 -7.54 2.02 8.39
CA SER A 207 -6.82 2.09 7.14
C SER A 207 -6.32 0.71 6.72
N ILE A 208 -6.36 0.41 5.43
CA ILE A 208 -5.67 -0.76 4.88
C ILE A 208 -4.14 -0.72 5.08
N MET A 209 -3.57 0.46 5.40
CA MET A 209 -2.16 0.58 5.80
C MET A 209 -1.89 -0.04 7.16
N ASN A 210 -2.91 -0.17 8.00
CA ASN A 210 -2.80 -0.79 9.31
C ASN A 210 -3.05 -2.29 9.19
N TYR A 211 -2.10 -3.14 9.58
CA TYR A 211 -2.28 -4.60 9.52
C TYR A 211 -3.44 -5.16 10.37
N ARG A 212 -4.11 -4.34 11.21
CA ARG A 212 -5.40 -4.75 11.78
C ARG A 212 -6.51 -4.90 10.74
N TYR A 213 -6.41 -4.15 9.64
CA TYR A 213 -7.45 -3.94 8.63
C TYR A 213 -6.95 -4.14 7.19
N ASP A 214 -5.79 -4.76 7.00
CA ASP A 214 -5.20 -5.06 5.68
C ASP A 214 -6.15 -5.89 4.80
N ASN A 215 -7.00 -6.68 5.44
CA ASN A 215 -7.99 -7.51 4.80
C ASN A 215 -9.41 -6.94 4.93
N GLY A 216 -9.61 -5.73 5.47
CA GLY A 216 -10.92 -5.08 5.51
C GLY A 216 -11.09 -4.11 6.68
N VAL A 217 -11.68 -2.95 6.39
CA VAL A 217 -11.95 -1.88 7.36
C VAL A 217 -13.46 -1.87 7.67
N PRO A 218 -13.88 -1.85 8.94
CA PRO A 218 -15.29 -1.75 9.28
C PRO A 218 -15.89 -0.43 8.75
N PRO A 219 -17.14 -0.44 8.25
CA PRO A 219 -17.82 0.75 7.73
C PRO A 219 -18.24 1.74 8.82
N GLY A 220 -18.15 1.33 10.08
CA GLY A 220 -18.45 2.13 11.25
C GLY A 220 -17.40 1.90 12.33
N CYS A 221 -17.76 2.23 13.56
CA CYS A 221 -16.82 2.25 14.67
C CYS A 221 -17.00 1.09 15.66
N ASP A 222 -17.99 0.23 15.41
CA ASP A 222 -18.30 -0.92 16.26
C ASP A 222 -17.27 -2.03 15.98
N LEU A 223 -16.23 -2.07 16.80
CA LEU A 223 -15.16 -3.05 16.69
C LEU A 223 -15.53 -4.30 17.47
N THR A 224 -15.44 -5.45 16.80
CA THR A 224 -15.89 -6.75 17.34
C THR A 224 -14.73 -7.62 17.82
N GLY A 225 -13.51 -7.08 17.79
CA GLY A 225 -12.31 -7.72 18.30
C GLY A 225 -11.14 -7.59 17.32
N PRO A 226 -10.06 -8.36 17.48
CA PRO A 226 -8.86 -8.21 16.68
C PRO A 226 -9.02 -8.77 15.26
N GLY A 227 -8.47 -8.04 14.29
CA GLY A 227 -8.45 -8.44 12.87
C GLY A 227 -9.79 -8.30 12.15
N GLU A 228 -10.86 -7.89 12.86
CA GLU A 228 -12.17 -7.54 12.29
C GLU A 228 -12.63 -8.52 11.19
N ALA A 229 -12.49 -9.82 11.44
CA ALA A 229 -12.64 -10.86 10.43
C ALA A 229 -14.01 -10.82 9.71
N ASN A 230 -15.06 -10.36 10.38
CA ASN A 230 -16.39 -10.15 9.81
C ASN A 230 -16.40 -9.13 8.64
N TYR A 231 -15.42 -8.24 8.62
CA TYR A 231 -15.25 -7.22 7.61
C TYR A 231 -14.21 -7.61 6.56
N SER A 232 -13.71 -8.85 6.58
CA SER A 232 -12.77 -9.31 5.57
C SER A 232 -13.34 -9.13 4.16
N SER A 233 -12.59 -8.43 3.33
CA SER A 233 -12.76 -8.24 1.89
C SER A 233 -13.06 -9.56 1.16
N ASN A 234 -12.43 -10.66 1.57
CA ASN A 234 -12.71 -12.02 1.06
C ASN A 234 -14.07 -12.58 1.45
N ILE A 235 -14.60 -12.22 2.62
CA ILE A 235 -15.91 -12.65 3.11
C ILE A 235 -17.02 -11.83 2.45
N ASN A 236 -16.80 -10.53 2.27
CA ASN A 236 -17.81 -9.61 1.76
C ASN A 236 -17.75 -9.39 0.25
N GLY A 237 -16.76 -9.98 -0.44
CA GLY A 237 -16.52 -9.80 -1.88
C GLY A 237 -16.18 -8.34 -2.24
N ARG A 238 -15.71 -7.56 -1.27
CA ARG A 238 -15.36 -6.14 -1.45
C ARG A 238 -13.87 -6.02 -1.73
N GLY A 239 -13.47 -5.07 -2.57
CA GLY A 239 -12.07 -4.76 -2.83
C GLY A 239 -11.42 -4.02 -1.65
N PRO A 240 -10.35 -3.25 -1.90
CA PRO A 240 -9.74 -2.39 -0.90
C PRO A 240 -10.78 -1.40 -0.32
N ASP A 241 -10.77 -1.18 1.00
CA ASP A 241 -11.81 -0.38 1.67
C ASP A 241 -11.46 1.11 1.74
N GLN A 242 -10.53 1.52 2.63
CA GLN A 242 -10.16 2.93 2.79
C GLN A 242 -8.77 3.13 3.38
N PHE A 243 -8.18 4.29 3.11
CA PHE A 243 -7.19 4.90 4.00
C PHE A 243 -7.89 5.68 5.13
N SER A 244 -7.15 6.02 6.17
CA SER A 244 -7.76 6.72 7.30
C SER A 244 -8.13 8.17 6.96
N SER A 245 -9.23 8.63 7.57
CA SER A 245 -9.72 10.01 7.53
C SER A 245 -9.24 10.87 8.70
N GLY A 246 -8.58 10.28 9.71
CA GLY A 246 -8.03 11.03 10.84
C GLY A 246 -9.05 11.57 11.84
N ILE A 247 -10.27 11.02 11.86
CA ILE A 247 -11.39 11.51 12.67
C ILE A 247 -11.63 10.69 13.95
N LEU A 248 -10.97 9.54 14.10
CA LEU A 248 -11.21 8.62 15.21
C LEU A 248 -10.51 9.09 16.49
N ALA A 249 -11.16 8.87 17.63
CA ALA A 249 -10.68 9.35 18.92
C ALA A 249 -9.34 8.68 19.30
N PRO A 250 -8.39 9.43 19.89
CA PRO A 250 -7.13 8.86 20.38
C PRO A 250 -7.39 7.89 21.54
N LEU A 251 -6.60 6.82 21.61
CA LEU A 251 -6.67 5.83 22.69
C LEU A 251 -5.38 5.90 23.52
N ASN A 252 -5.51 6.01 24.84
CA ASN A 252 -4.37 5.97 25.75
C ASN A 252 -4.43 4.69 26.58
N GLN A 253 -3.48 3.79 26.40
CA GLN A 253 -3.43 2.49 27.08
C GLN A 253 -3.37 2.59 28.62
N ASN A 254 -3.01 3.75 29.18
CA ASN A 254 -3.12 3.98 30.63
C ASN A 254 -4.57 4.03 31.13
N PHE A 255 -5.51 4.41 30.25
CA PHE A 255 -6.93 4.37 30.52
C PHE A 255 -7.73 4.39 29.21
N VAL A 256 -8.31 3.24 28.88
CA VAL A 256 -9.23 3.05 27.76
C VAL A 256 -10.61 2.79 28.36
N ASP A 257 -11.65 3.42 27.82
CA ASP A 257 -13.04 3.11 28.14
C ASP A 257 -13.72 2.55 26.90
N GLU A 258 -13.85 1.22 26.85
CA GLU A 258 -14.46 0.52 25.73
C GLU A 258 -15.95 0.87 25.59
N ASN A 259 -16.61 1.46 26.60
CA ASN A 259 -17.98 1.97 26.46
C ASN A 259 -18.05 3.25 25.63
N LEU A 260 -16.96 4.01 25.54
CA LEU A 260 -16.86 5.17 24.65
C LEU A 260 -16.46 4.72 23.23
N GLY A 261 -15.56 3.74 23.13
CA GLY A 261 -15.00 3.28 21.86
C GLY A 261 -14.20 4.37 21.15
N ILE A 262 -14.13 4.29 19.82
CA ILE A 262 -13.32 5.18 18.98
C ILE A 262 -14.12 6.32 18.31
N CYS A 263 -15.44 6.35 18.47
CA CYS A 263 -16.34 7.32 17.85
C CYS A 263 -17.37 7.92 18.83
N ASP A 264 -17.00 8.05 20.10
CA ASP A 264 -17.84 8.59 21.17
C ASP A 264 -19.20 7.89 21.32
N ARG A 265 -19.26 6.93 22.25
CA ARG A 265 -20.46 6.13 22.62
C ARG A 265 -20.81 5.03 21.63
N SER A 266 -19.79 4.42 21.02
CA SER A 266 -19.91 3.18 20.25
C SER A 266 -19.11 2.09 21.00
N PRO A 267 -19.76 1.35 21.93
CA PRO A 267 -19.07 0.35 22.70
C PRO A 267 -18.34 -0.67 21.82
N SER A 268 -17.06 -0.89 22.08
CA SER A 268 -16.16 -1.66 21.20
C SER A 268 -15.18 -2.49 22.02
N ASP A 269 -15.05 -3.77 21.70
CA ASP A 269 -14.03 -4.64 22.32
C ASP A 269 -12.66 -4.33 21.68
N LEU A 270 -12.03 -3.26 22.16
CA LEU A 270 -10.77 -2.75 21.64
C LEU A 270 -9.62 -3.68 22.04
N SER A 271 -9.71 -4.27 23.24
CA SER A 271 -8.73 -5.20 23.78
C SER A 271 -8.77 -6.57 23.11
N GLY A 272 -9.96 -7.00 22.68
CA GLY A 272 -10.21 -8.29 22.05
C GLY A 272 -10.43 -9.44 23.05
N ASP A 273 -10.79 -9.14 24.30
CA ASP A 273 -10.95 -10.14 25.37
C ASP A 273 -12.40 -10.66 25.52
N GLY A 274 -13.32 -10.16 24.68
CA GLY A 274 -14.74 -10.50 24.69
C GLY A 274 -15.55 -9.79 25.77
N GLN A 275 -14.99 -8.80 26.45
CA GLN A 275 -15.68 -7.95 27.42
C GLN A 275 -15.62 -6.47 26.98
N ILE A 276 -16.55 -5.67 27.48
CA ILE A 276 -16.51 -4.21 27.34
C ILE A 276 -16.19 -3.64 28.72
N THR A 277 -14.98 -3.13 28.87
CA THR A 277 -14.43 -2.71 30.16
C THR A 277 -13.85 -1.30 30.12
N ALA A 278 -13.48 -0.77 31.28
CA ALA A 278 -12.80 0.52 31.39
C ALA A 278 -11.63 0.40 32.36
N GLY A 279 -10.47 0.91 31.96
CA GLY A 279 -9.25 0.85 32.75
C GLY A 279 -8.00 0.83 31.89
N PRO A 280 -6.83 0.58 32.49
CA PRO A 280 -5.60 0.34 31.74
C PRO A 280 -5.73 -0.92 30.88
N MET A 281 -5.36 -0.84 29.61
CA MET A 281 -5.47 -1.95 28.65
C MET A 281 -4.29 -1.96 27.70
N GLN A 282 -3.87 -3.16 27.26
CA GLN A 282 -2.89 -3.30 26.20
C GLN A 282 -3.59 -3.48 24.85
N LEU A 283 -3.28 -2.64 23.86
CA LEU A 283 -3.96 -2.64 22.56
C LEU A 283 -2.98 -2.94 21.41
N PRO A 284 -3.13 -4.06 20.67
CA PRO A 284 -4.03 -5.20 20.93
C PRO A 284 -3.47 -6.18 21.99
N ALA A 285 -4.34 -6.82 22.77
CA ALA A 285 -3.93 -7.84 23.75
C ALA A 285 -3.73 -9.24 23.14
N CYS A 286 -4.37 -9.52 22.00
CA CYS A 286 -4.43 -10.86 21.40
C CYS A 286 -3.20 -11.23 20.55
N CYS A 287 -2.45 -10.25 20.04
CA CYS A 287 -1.37 -10.45 19.08
C CYS A 287 -0.02 -10.48 19.80
N TRP A 288 0.19 -11.53 20.62
CA TRP A 288 1.45 -11.80 21.32
C TRP A 288 2.64 -11.81 20.35
N GLY A 289 3.33 -10.67 20.21
CA GLY A 289 4.55 -10.54 19.41
C GLY A 289 4.61 -9.36 18.42
N ARG A 290 3.54 -8.58 18.24
CA ARG A 290 3.58 -7.34 17.43
C ARG A 290 3.10 -6.12 18.23
N PRO A 291 3.81 -5.74 19.31
CA PRO A 291 3.41 -4.61 20.13
C PRO A 291 3.48 -3.31 19.32
N THR A 292 2.48 -2.44 19.51
CA THR A 292 2.63 -1.02 19.23
C THR A 292 3.75 -0.47 20.11
N SER A 293 4.63 0.36 19.57
CA SER A 293 5.73 0.94 20.37
C SER A 293 5.27 2.06 21.32
N THR A 294 4.00 2.47 21.21
CA THR A 294 3.45 3.66 21.87
C THR A 294 2.30 3.31 22.82
N THR A 295 2.23 4.04 23.95
CA THR A 295 1.12 3.99 24.91
C THR A 295 -0.11 4.77 24.42
N VAL A 296 0.05 5.62 23.40
CA VAL A 296 -1.02 6.43 22.81
C VAL A 296 -1.16 6.07 21.35
N HIS A 297 -2.36 5.66 20.94
CA HIS A 297 -2.71 5.45 19.54
C HIS A 297 -3.48 6.66 19.02
N GLU A 298 -2.98 7.25 17.95
CA GLU A 298 -3.61 8.40 17.29
C GLU A 298 -4.19 7.97 15.94
N ASP A 299 -5.28 8.58 15.51
CA ASP A 299 -5.68 8.50 14.11
C ASP A 299 -4.90 9.53 13.28
N HIS A 300 -4.71 9.27 11.99
CA HIS A 300 -4.06 10.20 11.07
C HIS A 300 -4.86 10.31 9.78
N ASP A 301 -5.11 11.54 9.33
CA ASP A 301 -5.79 11.80 8.06
C ASP A 301 -4.87 11.45 6.89
N GLN A 302 -4.90 10.19 6.47
CA GLN A 302 -4.09 9.69 5.37
C GLN A 302 -4.60 10.21 4.03
N TRP A 303 -5.93 10.28 3.83
CA TRP A 303 -6.50 10.84 2.59
C TRP A 303 -6.08 12.30 2.36
N GLY A 304 -6.04 13.12 3.42
CA GLY A 304 -5.59 14.50 3.36
C GLY A 304 -4.08 14.68 3.21
N HIS A 305 -3.28 13.63 3.43
CA HIS A 305 -1.80 13.67 3.40
C HIS A 305 -1.18 12.82 2.29
N ILE A 306 -1.97 12.38 1.30
CA ILE A 306 -1.44 11.71 0.12
C ILE A 306 -0.46 12.64 -0.61
N VAL A 307 0.74 12.14 -0.88
CA VAL A 307 1.78 12.83 -1.65
C VAL A 307 1.66 12.45 -3.11
N LEU A 308 1.12 13.36 -3.92
CA LEU A 308 1.04 13.26 -5.38
C LEU A 308 1.97 14.29 -6.03
N ASP A 309 3.24 14.24 -5.67
CA ASP A 309 4.27 15.09 -6.27
C ASP A 309 4.76 14.40 -7.57
N PHE A 310 4.24 14.85 -8.72
CA PHE A 310 4.77 14.42 -10.03
C PHE A 310 6.11 15.11 -10.28
N ALA A 311 7.20 14.35 -10.18
CA ALA A 311 8.53 14.81 -10.54
C ALA A 311 8.77 14.55 -12.03
N ALA A 312 8.18 15.37 -12.89
CA ALA A 312 8.63 15.42 -14.26
C ALA A 312 9.97 16.20 -14.26
N CYS A 313 11.13 15.56 -14.47
CA CYS A 313 12.41 16.26 -14.74
C CYS A 313 12.25 17.01 -16.08
N TRP A 314 11.60 18.18 -16.07
CA TRP A 314 11.57 19.10 -17.20
C TRP A 314 12.63 20.18 -16.91
N ALA A 315 13.45 20.50 -17.90
CA ALA A 315 14.47 21.55 -17.81
C ALA A 315 13.90 22.98 -17.65
N ASN A 316 12.62 23.14 -17.30
CA ASN A 316 11.95 24.43 -17.23
C ASN A 316 11.44 24.72 -15.81
N ASN A 317 12.14 25.62 -15.11
CA ASN A 317 11.89 26.10 -13.74
C ASN A 317 10.63 27.00 -13.62
N GLN A 318 9.55 26.71 -14.33
CA GLN A 318 8.32 27.49 -14.26
C GLN A 318 7.18 26.61 -13.71
N VAL A 319 7.09 26.61 -12.37
CA VAL A 319 5.86 26.42 -11.59
C VAL A 319 5.27 25.00 -11.55
N LEU A 320 5.91 24.10 -10.81
CA LEU A 320 5.21 23.11 -9.96
C LEU A 320 5.97 23.04 -8.63
N VAL A 321 5.25 23.25 -7.53
CA VAL A 321 5.81 23.40 -6.18
C VAL A 321 6.33 22.04 -5.70
N ARG A 322 7.65 21.88 -5.65
CA ARG A 322 8.36 20.81 -4.94
C ARG A 322 8.06 20.88 -3.44
N TRP A 323 7.66 19.77 -2.81
CA TRP A 323 7.89 19.58 -1.37
C TRP A 323 9.02 18.58 -1.11
N SER A 324 10.23 19.15 -1.11
CA SER A 324 11.44 18.75 -0.39
C SER A 324 12.50 17.82 -1.01
N ARG A 325 13.66 18.48 -1.23
CA ARG A 325 15.08 18.07 -1.29
C ARG A 325 15.54 17.08 -2.37
N GLU A 326 16.17 17.70 -3.36
CA GLU A 326 17.45 17.30 -3.97
C GLU A 326 17.59 15.85 -4.42
N TRP A 327 16.92 15.53 -5.52
CA TRP A 327 17.60 14.85 -6.61
C TRP A 327 18.05 15.93 -7.60
N THR A 328 19.34 16.14 -7.71
CA THR A 328 19.91 16.72 -8.93
C THR A 328 19.74 15.66 -10.02
N CYS A 329 18.72 15.81 -10.86
CA CYS A 329 19.01 15.73 -12.29
C CYS A 329 19.93 16.95 -12.62
#